data_AF-A0ABD1HCV4-F1
#
_entry.id   AF-A0ABD1HCV4-F1
#
_cell.length_a   1.000
_cell.length_b   1.000
_cell.length_c   1.000
_cell.angle_alpha   90.00
_cell.angle_beta   90.00
_cell.angle_gamma   90.00
#
_symmetry.space_group_name_H-M   'P 1'
#
loop_
_entity.id
_entity.type
_entity.pdbx_description
1 polymer ?
#
loop_
_entity_poly.entity_id
_entity_poly.type
_entity_poly.pdbx_seq_one_letter_code
_entity_poly.pdbx_strand_id
1 'polypeptide(L)'
;MAAFSDDEEREKLEREISKDWSTVFERSINMLFLTEMVRRLMLTLKYFFQPKVTINYPFEKGPLSPRFRGEHALRRYPTGEERCIACKLCEAVRF
;
A
#
# COMPACT_ATOMS: atom_id res chain seq x y z
N MET A 1 -19.28 -35.10 21.30
CA MET A 1 -20.69 -35.19 20.83
C MET A 1 -21.42 -33.86 20.87
N ALA A 2 -21.20 -32.97 21.86
CA ALA A 2 -21.88 -31.65 21.93
C ALA A 2 -21.43 -30.60 20.88
N ALA A 3 -20.18 -30.63 20.41
CA ALA A 3 -19.70 -29.65 19.43
C ALA A 3 -20.34 -29.82 18.03
N PHE A 4 -20.72 -31.04 17.66
CA PHE A 4 -21.28 -31.35 16.34
C PHE A 4 -22.75 -30.88 16.21
N SER A 5 -23.51 -30.88 17.30
CA SER A 5 -24.87 -30.31 17.33
C SER A 5 -24.85 -28.78 17.25
N ASP A 6 -23.89 -28.12 17.90
CA ASP A 6 -23.75 -26.66 17.85
C ASP A 6 -23.31 -26.17 16.45
N ASP A 7 -22.45 -26.92 15.76
CA ASP A 7 -22.05 -26.65 14.37
C ASP A 7 -23.20 -26.88 13.38
N GLU A 8 -23.99 -27.94 13.56
CA GLU A 8 -25.16 -28.24 12.73
C GLU A 8 -26.31 -27.23 12.94
N GLU A 9 -26.49 -26.73 14.17
CA GLU A 9 -27.45 -25.66 14.48
C GLU A 9 -27.01 -24.29 13.91
N ARG A 10 -25.71 -23.96 13.96
CA ARG A 10 -25.15 -22.76 13.28
C ARG A 10 -25.40 -22.81 11.77
N GLU A 11 -25.18 -23.96 11.14
CA GLU A 11 -25.39 -24.13 9.71
C GLU A 11 -26.89 -24.05 9.32
N LYS A 12 -27.80 -24.51 10.20
CA LYS A 12 -29.26 -24.38 10.03
C LYS A 12 -29.73 -22.94 10.19
N LEU A 13 -29.21 -22.21 11.18
CA LEU A 13 -29.49 -20.77 11.39
C LEU A 13 -29.01 -19.92 10.20
N GLU A 14 -27.80 -20.16 9.67
CA GLU A 14 -27.31 -19.48 8.46
C GLU A 14 -28.18 -19.76 7.22
N ARG A 15 -28.71 -20.99 7.10
CA ARG A 15 -29.68 -21.36 6.05
C ARG A 15 -31.08 -20.77 6.25
N GLU A 16 -31.46 -20.43 7.48
CA GLU A 16 -32.72 -19.73 7.77
C GLU A 16 -32.60 -18.22 7.55
N ILE A 17 -31.49 -17.61 7.95
CA ILE A 17 -31.16 -16.20 7.65
C ILE A 17 -31.09 -15.95 6.14
N SER A 18 -30.72 -16.96 5.34
CA SER A 18 -30.75 -16.89 3.87
C SER A 18 -32.12 -17.18 3.23
N LYS A 19 -33.12 -17.66 3.98
CA LYS A 19 -34.53 -17.77 3.54
C LYS A 19 -35.36 -16.54 3.87
N ASP A 20 -34.82 -15.60 4.66
CA ASP A 20 -35.44 -14.32 4.90
C ASP A 20 -35.58 -13.56 3.57
N TRP A 21 -36.83 -13.36 3.14
CA TRP A 21 -37.14 -12.69 1.87
C TRP A 21 -36.56 -11.27 1.80
N SER A 22 -36.36 -10.60 2.95
CA SER A 22 -35.71 -9.30 3.03
C SER A 22 -34.22 -9.34 2.68
N THR A 23 -33.47 -10.33 3.18
CA THR A 23 -32.02 -10.45 2.96
C THR A 23 -31.71 -10.90 1.53
N VAL A 24 -32.52 -11.81 0.98
CA VAL A 24 -32.43 -12.23 -0.42
C VAL A 24 -32.77 -11.07 -1.36
N PHE A 25 -33.79 -10.28 -1.03
CA PHE A 25 -34.18 -9.10 -1.80
C PHE A 25 -33.10 -8.02 -1.75
N GLU A 26 -32.52 -7.72 -0.58
CA GLU A 26 -31.40 -6.78 -0.44
C GLU A 26 -30.15 -7.22 -1.22
N ARG A 27 -29.81 -8.51 -1.17
CA ARG A 27 -28.68 -9.05 -1.92
C ARG A 27 -28.92 -9.01 -3.42
N SER A 28 -30.16 -9.29 -3.85
CA SER A 28 -30.59 -9.18 -5.24
C SER A 28 -30.57 -7.74 -5.74
N ILE A 29 -31.02 -6.77 -4.95
CA ILE A 29 -30.93 -5.33 -5.26
C ILE A 29 -29.46 -4.91 -5.39
N ASN A 30 -28.60 -5.30 -4.45
CA ASN A 30 -27.19 -4.93 -4.52
C ASN A 30 -26.48 -5.52 -5.75
N MET A 31 -26.86 -6.73 -6.17
CA MET A 31 -26.34 -7.34 -7.40
C MET A 31 -26.93 -6.73 -8.67
N LEU A 32 -28.25 -6.54 -8.75
CA LEU A 32 -28.94 -5.98 -9.92
C LEU A 32 -28.61 -4.50 -10.15
N PHE A 33 -28.52 -3.71 -9.07
CA PHE A 33 -28.19 -2.30 -9.13
C PHE A 33 -26.69 -2.01 -8.96
N LEU A 34 -25.84 -3.05 -8.93
CA LEU A 34 -24.37 -2.93 -8.91
C LEU A 34 -23.88 -1.90 -7.89
N THR A 35 -24.50 -1.86 -6.72
CA THR A 35 -24.31 -0.79 -5.72
C THR A 35 -22.85 -0.70 -5.27
N GLU A 36 -22.16 -1.84 -5.20
CA GLU A 36 -20.73 -1.93 -4.93
C GLU A 36 -19.87 -1.29 -6.04
N MET A 37 -20.24 -1.41 -7.31
CA MET A 37 -19.52 -0.75 -8.41
C MET A 37 -19.71 0.76 -8.36
N VAL A 38 -20.94 1.23 -8.10
CA VAL A 38 -21.23 2.67 -7.94
C VAL A 38 -20.43 3.25 -6.78
N ARG A 39 -20.36 2.53 -5.65
CA ARG A 39 -19.55 2.94 -4.50
C ARG A 39 -18.06 3.09 -4.86
N ARG A 40 -17.50 2.17 -5.65
CA ARG A 40 -16.10 2.24 -6.11
C ARG A 40 -15.88 3.36 -7.12
N LEU A 41 -16.82 3.59 -8.05
CA LEU A 41 -16.78 4.70 -9.01
C LEU A 41 -16.85 6.07 -8.31
N MET A 42 -17.66 6.20 -7.26
CA MET A 42 -17.68 7.42 -6.45
C MET A 42 -16.34 7.69 -5.75
N LEU A 43 -15.64 6.63 -5.32
CA LEU A 43 -14.31 6.78 -4.72
C LEU A 43 -13.28 7.25 -5.75
N THR A 44 -13.26 6.66 -6.95
CA THR A 44 -12.34 7.09 -8.00
C THR A 44 -12.64 8.51 -8.46
N LEU A 45 -13.91 8.88 -8.56
CA LEU A 45 -14.34 10.25 -8.86
C LEU A 45 -13.89 11.24 -7.78
N LYS A 46 -13.94 10.85 -6.50
CA LYS A 46 -13.41 11.67 -5.40
C LYS A 46 -11.91 11.94 -5.57
N TYR A 47 -11.11 10.92 -5.86
CA TYR A 47 -9.67 11.09 -6.10
C TYR A 47 -9.36 11.86 -7.39
N PHE A 48 -10.22 11.77 -8.40
CA PHE A 48 -10.09 12.54 -9.64
C PHE A 48 -10.17 14.06 -9.40
N PHE A 49 -11.02 14.50 -8.47
CA PHE A 49 -11.15 15.90 -8.09
C PHE A 49 -10.19 16.36 -6.98
N GLN A 50 -9.43 15.44 -6.37
CA GLN A 50 -8.41 15.81 -5.39
C GLN A 50 -7.18 16.43 -6.06
N PRO A 51 -6.49 17.36 -5.37
CA PRO A 51 -5.24 17.92 -5.88
C PRO A 51 -4.19 16.82 -6.08
N LYS A 52 -3.51 16.86 -7.22
CA LYS A 52 -2.48 15.89 -7.61
C LYS A 52 -1.20 16.15 -6.79
N VAL A 53 -0.63 15.10 -6.21
CA VAL A 53 0.63 15.16 -5.44
C VAL A 53 1.89 15.06 -6.31
N THR A 54 1.86 15.63 -7.51
CA THR A 54 2.96 15.55 -8.49
C THR A 54 3.92 16.72 -8.30
N ILE A 55 5.22 16.44 -8.28
CA ILE A 55 6.30 17.43 -8.26
C ILE A 55 6.77 17.67 -9.71
N ASN A 56 7.04 18.92 -10.09
CA ASN A 56 7.49 19.26 -11.44
C ASN A 56 9.00 19.08 -11.61
N TYR A 57 9.43 17.85 -11.89
CA TYR A 57 10.82 17.59 -12.27
C TYR A 57 11.09 18.09 -13.71
N PRO A 58 12.19 18.81 -14.01
CA PRO A 58 13.43 18.95 -13.23
C PRO A 58 13.52 20.19 -12.32
N PHE A 59 12.49 21.04 -12.28
CA PHE A 59 12.52 22.32 -11.57
C PHE A 59 12.40 22.17 -10.05
N GLU A 60 11.63 21.18 -9.60
CA GLU A 60 11.43 20.85 -8.21
C GLU A 60 11.92 19.41 -7.95
N LYS A 61 12.69 19.22 -6.88
CA LYS A 61 13.22 17.91 -6.46
C LYS A 61 12.58 17.50 -5.14
N GLY A 62 12.34 16.21 -4.97
CA GLY A 62 11.85 15.67 -3.70
C GLY A 62 12.84 15.92 -2.54
N PRO A 63 12.37 15.90 -1.29
CA PRO A 63 13.23 16.07 -0.13
C PRO A 63 14.17 14.86 0.01
N LEU A 64 15.49 15.10 0.03
CA LEU A 64 16.49 14.07 0.31
C LEU A 64 16.93 14.15 1.77
N SER A 65 17.09 12.98 2.41
CA SER A 65 17.68 12.92 3.75
C SER A 65 19.20 13.12 3.68
N PRO A 66 19.83 13.64 4.75
CA PRO A 66 21.30 13.80 4.80
C PRO A 66 22.08 12.47 4.68
N ARG A 67 21.41 11.33 4.86
CA ARG A 67 21.98 9.98 4.77
C ARG A 67 21.70 9.32 3.41
N PHE A 68 21.22 10.06 2.43
CA PHE A 68 21.00 9.53 1.09
C PHE A 68 22.33 9.02 0.49
N ARG A 69 22.31 7.78 -0.02
CA ARG A 69 23.44 7.17 -0.72
C ARG A 69 23.27 7.41 -2.22
N GLY A 70 24.05 8.34 -2.76
CA GLY A 70 24.08 8.67 -4.18
C GLY A 70 25.41 8.27 -4.83
N GLU A 71 25.96 9.17 -5.62
CA GLU A 71 27.26 8.99 -6.26
C GLU A 71 28.40 8.95 -5.23
N HIS A 72 29.31 8.00 -5.41
CA HIS A 72 30.50 7.85 -4.56
C HIS A 72 31.56 8.86 -5.01
N ALA A 73 32.02 9.71 -4.09
CA ALA A 73 33.05 10.70 -4.35
C ALA A 73 34.19 10.59 -3.33
N LEU A 74 35.43 10.60 -3.82
CA LEU A 74 36.61 10.63 -2.95
C LEU A 74 36.80 12.04 -2.36
N ARG A 75 36.85 12.13 -1.04
CA ARG A 75 37.02 13.39 -0.30
C ARG A 75 38.50 13.72 -0.08
N ARG A 76 38.80 15.01 -0.01
CA ARG A 76 40.12 15.56 0.35
C ARG A 76 40.09 16.16 1.77
N TYR A 77 41.26 16.36 2.36
CA TYR A 77 41.46 17.17 3.56
C TYR A 77 41.33 18.67 3.21
N PRO A 78 41.11 19.56 4.20
CA PRO A 78 41.13 21.01 3.95
C PRO A 78 42.50 21.53 3.45
N THR A 79 43.58 20.76 3.66
CA THR A 79 44.93 21.02 3.11
C THR A 79 45.08 20.65 1.64
N GLY A 80 44.09 19.98 1.04
CA GLY A 80 44.09 19.55 -0.36
C GLY A 80 44.60 18.13 -0.63
N GLU A 81 45.19 17.47 0.38
CA GLU A 81 45.62 16.06 0.30
C GLU A 81 44.42 15.10 0.23
N GLU A 82 44.51 14.00 -0.52
CA GLU A 82 43.45 12.97 -0.54
C GLU A 82 43.32 12.25 0.81
N ARG A 83 42.09 11.82 1.15
CA ARG A 83 41.86 11.02 2.38
C ARG A 83 42.15 9.53 2.19
N CYS A 84 42.32 9.07 0.95
CA CYS A 84 42.61 7.67 0.67
C CYS A 84 44.10 7.39 0.92
N ILE A 85 44.40 6.49 1.86
CA ILE A 85 45.76 6.00 2.11
C ILE A 85 46.01 4.61 1.50
N ALA A 86 45.21 4.22 0.51
CA ALA A 86 45.27 2.91 -0.14
C ALA A 86 45.21 1.69 0.82
N CYS A 87 44.46 1.82 1.93
CA CYS A 87 44.35 0.77 2.94
C CYS A 87 43.52 -0.47 2.52
N LYS A 88 42.93 -0.46 1.32
CA LYS A 88 42.10 -1.54 0.74
C LYS A 88 40.89 -1.99 1.57
N LEU A 89 40.51 -1.28 2.64
CA LEU A 89 39.31 -1.62 3.43
C LEU A 89 38.02 -1.45 2.63
N CYS A 90 37.91 -0.47 1.73
CA CYS A 90 36.73 -0.29 0.88
C CYS A 90 36.59 -1.40 -0.17
N GLU A 91 37.69 -2.05 -0.57
CA GLU A 91 37.68 -3.21 -1.46
C GLU A 91 37.34 -4.49 -0.69
N ALA A 92 37.86 -4.61 0.55
CA ALA A 92 37.58 -5.74 1.42
C ALA A 92 36.13 -5.75 1.95
N VAL A 93 35.57 -4.58 2.26
CA VAL A 93 34.15 -4.40 2.64
C VAL A 93 33.32 -4.33 1.37
N ARG A 94 33.07 -5.49 0.79
CA ARG A 94 32.11 -5.63 -0.30
C ARG A 94 30.70 -5.53 0.30
N PHE A 95 29.99 -4.45 0.00
CA PHE A 95 28.53 -4.42 0.07
C PHE A 95 27.93 -5.27 -1.05
#